data_AF-A0A8J7XLP3-F1
#
_entry.id   AF-A0A8J7XLP3-F1
#
_cell.length_a   1.000
_cell.length_b   1.000
_cell.length_c   1.000
_cell.angle_alpha   90.00
_cell.angle_beta   90.00
_cell.angle_gamma   90.00
#
_symmetry.space_group_name_H-M   'P 1'
#
loop_
_entity.id
_entity.type
_entity.pdbx_description
1 polymer ?
#
loop_
_entity_poly.entity_id
_entity_poly.type
_entity_poly.pdbx_seq_one_letter_code
_entity_poly.pdbx_strand_id
1 'polypeptide(L)' 'KNISFHKPTFSEYNILSCLTDRQKEIIIAAQKNGYYNVPREITAEELSKKLGISKATTVEHLRKAENRIISHIVAGY' A
#
# COMPACT_ATOMS: atom_id res chain seq x y z
N LYS A 1 -2.13 -15.84 29.06
CA LYS A 1 -1.74 -14.44 28.73
C LYS A 1 -2.52 -14.04 27.49
N ASN A 2 -3.61 -13.30 27.65
CA ASN A 2 -4.39 -12.80 26.51
C ASN A 2 -3.69 -11.57 25.96
N ILE A 3 -3.10 -11.69 24.78
CA ILE A 3 -2.57 -10.54 24.06
C ILE A 3 -3.78 -9.87 23.39
N SER A 4 -4.32 -8.87 24.06
CA SER A 4 -5.32 -7.98 23.47
C SER A 4 -4.65 -7.21 22.34
N PHE A 5 -4.97 -7.55 21.10
CA PHE A 5 -4.63 -6.73 19.95
C PHE A 5 -5.45 -5.43 20.05
N HIS A 6 -4.89 -4.42 20.70
CA HIS A 6 -5.40 -3.07 20.53
C HIS A 6 -5.21 -2.73 19.05
N LYS A 7 -6.30 -2.68 18.28
CA LYS A 7 -6.29 -2.02 16.98
C LYS A 7 -5.70 -0.63 17.23
N PRO A 8 -4.54 -0.28 16.64
CA PRO A 8 -4.01 1.05 16.82
C PRO A 8 -5.09 2.02 16.33
N THR A 9 -5.58 2.86 17.24
CA THR A 9 -6.26 4.10 16.90
C THR A 9 -5.21 4.94 16.18
N PHE A 10 -5.16 4.83 14.85
CA PHE A 10 -4.26 5.60 13.99
C PHE A 10 -4.62 7.08 14.09
N SER A 11 -4.11 7.75 15.13
CA SER A 11 -4.41 9.15 15.42
C SER A 11 -3.21 10.08 15.27
N GLU A 12 -2.00 9.61 14.97
CA GLU A 12 -0.87 10.51 14.73
C GLU A 12 -0.04 9.99 13.55
N TYR A 13 0.03 10.82 12.51
CA TYR A 13 0.65 10.57 11.19
C TYR A 13 -0.05 9.52 10.32
N ASN A 14 -1.16 9.91 9.70
CA ASN A 14 -1.70 9.17 8.57
C ASN A 14 -0.72 9.32 7.38
N ILE A 15 0.33 8.49 7.32
CA ILE A 15 1.30 8.47 6.21
C ILE A 15 0.59 8.30 4.86
N LEU A 16 -0.58 7.64 4.86
CA LEU A 16 -1.41 7.47 3.67
C LEU A 16 -2.18 8.74 3.26
N SER A 17 -2.15 9.81 4.07
CA SER A 17 -2.75 11.10 3.72
C SER A 17 -1.98 11.82 2.60
N CYS A 18 -0.70 11.48 2.41
CA CYS A 18 0.09 11.98 1.29
C CYS A 18 -0.29 11.33 -0.05
N LEU A 19 -1.15 10.30 -0.07
CA LEU A 19 -1.56 9.58 -1.27
C LEU A 19 -2.89 10.09 -1.83
N THR A 20 -3.07 9.97 -3.15
CA THR A 20 -4.42 10.07 -3.72
C THR A 20 -5.26 8.84 -3.34
N ASP A 21 -6.58 8.95 -3.43
CA ASP A 21 -7.47 7.82 -3.11
C ASP A 21 -7.14 6.57 -3.95
N ARG A 22 -6.83 6.75 -5.24
CA ARG A 22 -6.45 5.64 -6.11
C ARG A 22 -5.12 5.00 -5.70
N GLN A 23 -4.12 5.80 -5.31
CA GLN A 23 -2.84 5.29 -4.81
C GLN A 23 -3.03 4.52 -3.50
N LYS A 24 -3.87 5.06 -2.60
CA LYS A 24 -4.22 4.44 -1.32
C LYS A 24 -4.94 3.09 -1.53
N GLU A 25 -5.94 3.05 -2.40
CA GLU A 25 -6.65 1.82 -2.76
C GLU A 25 -5.69 0.73 -3.25
N ILE A 26 -4.81 1.09 -4.20
CA ILE A 26 -3.91 0.14 -4.86
C ILE A 26 -2.84 -0.37 -3.90
N ILE A 27 -2.23 0.49 -3.08
CA ILE A 27 -1.19 0.06 -2.13
C ILE A 27 -1.78 -0.77 -0.98
N ILE A 28 -2.98 -0.45 -0.52
CA ILE A 28 -3.71 -1.26 0.46
C ILE A 28 -4.06 -2.62 -0.14
N ALA A 29 -4.54 -2.66 -1.38
CA ALA A 29 -4.84 -3.92 -2.07
C ALA A 29 -3.57 -4.77 -2.24
N ALA A 30 -2.45 -4.17 -2.64
CA ALA A 30 -1.16 -4.85 -2.75
C ALA A 30 -0.72 -5.46 -1.41
N GLN A 31 -0.76 -4.69 -0.32
CA GLN A 31 -0.42 -5.18 1.02
C GLN A 31 -1.34 -6.31 1.47
N LYS A 32 -2.66 -6.15 1.30
CA LYS A 32 -3.66 -7.16 1.72
C LYS A 32 -3.60 -8.46 0.93
N ASN A 33 -3.11 -8.43 -0.31
CA ASN A 33 -2.97 -9.62 -1.16
C ASN A 33 -1.54 -10.18 -1.16
N GLY A 34 -0.66 -9.71 -0.27
CA GLY A 34 0.69 -10.25 -0.12
C GLY A 34 1.63 -9.93 -1.28
N TYR A 35 1.41 -8.81 -2.00
CA TYR A 35 2.30 -8.35 -3.07
C TYR A 35 3.72 -8.03 -2.58
N TYR A 36 3.83 -7.59 -1.32
CA TYR A 36 5.09 -7.25 -0.67
C TYR A 36 5.64 -8.38 0.23
N ASN A 37 4.96 -9.53 0.30
CA ASN A 37 5.42 -10.66 1.09
C ASN A 37 6.64 -11.33 0.44
N VAL A 38 7.39 -12.07 1.25
CA VAL A 38 8.52 -12.89 0.79
C VAL A 38 8.30 -14.33 1.28
N PRO A 39 7.96 -15.29 0.37
CA PRO A 39 7.76 -15.12 -1.07
C PRO A 39 6.52 -14.29 -1.39
N ARG A 40 6.47 -13.69 -2.60
CA ARG A 40 5.29 -12.95 -3.06
C ARG A 40 4.09 -13.88 -3.23
N GLU A 41 2.95 -13.47 -2.70
CA GLU A 41 1.70 -14.23 -2.81
C GLU A 41 0.87 -13.85 -4.03
N ILE A 42 1.08 -12.64 -4.57
CA ILE A 42 0.41 -12.16 -5.78
C ILE A 42 1.37 -11.39 -6.67
N THR A 43 1.21 -11.53 -7.98
CA THR A 43 1.91 -10.74 -8.99
C THR A 43 1.19 -9.43 -9.29
N ALA A 44 1.88 -8.48 -9.95
CA ALA A 44 1.25 -7.23 -10.40
C ALA A 44 0.15 -7.47 -11.45
N GLU A 45 0.26 -8.56 -12.23
CA GLU A 45 -0.73 -8.97 -13.23
C GLU A 45 -2.02 -9.47 -12.57
N GLU A 46 -1.89 -10.32 -11.55
CA GLU A 46 -3.05 -10.82 -10.81
C GLU A 46 -3.70 -9.70 -9.99
N LEU A 47 -2.90 -8.81 -9.40
CA LEU A 47 -3.40 -7.64 -8.71
C LEU A 47 -4.15 -6.70 -9.66
N SER A 48 -3.65 -6.47 -10.87
CA SER A 48 -4.31 -5.60 -11.86
C SER A 48 -5.65 -6.17 -12.31
N LYS A 49 -5.74 -7.50 -12.48
CA LYS A 49 -7.01 -8.20 -12.75
C LYS A 49 -8.01 -8.01 -11.62
N LYS A 50 -7.58 -8.09 -10.35
CA LYS A 50 -8.44 -7.84 -9.19
C LYS A 50 -8.95 -6.39 -9.13
N LEU A 51 -8.15 -5.43 -9.55
CA LEU A 51 -8.47 -4.00 -9.52
C LEU A 51 -9.20 -3.48 -10.77
N GLY A 52 -9.41 -4.34 -11.77
CA GLY A 52 -10.08 -3.97 -13.03
C GLY A 52 -9.31 -2.93 -13.86
N ILE A 53 -7.97 -2.87 -13.73
CA ILE A 53 -7.11 -1.94 -14.47
C ILE A 53 -5.94 -2.66 -15.14
N SER A 54 -5.24 -1.96 -16.02
CA SER A 54 -4.06 -2.53 -16.68
C SER A 54 -2.92 -2.78 -15.69
N LYS A 55 -2.08 -3.78 -15.99
CA LYS A 55 -0.85 -4.04 -15.24
C LYS A 55 0.07 -2.81 -15.21
N ALA A 56 0.22 -2.11 -16.34
CA ALA A 56 1.05 -0.92 -16.43
C ALA A 56 0.56 0.18 -15.47
N THR A 57 -0.75 0.45 -15.48
CA THR A 57 -1.41 1.41 -14.57
C THR A 57 -1.25 1.00 -13.11
N THR A 58 -1.37 -0.29 -12.80
CA THR A 58 -1.18 -0.82 -11.44
C THR A 58 0.25 -0.58 -10.95
N VAL A 59 1.25 -0.95 -11.75
CA VAL A 59 2.67 -0.73 -11.41
C VAL A 59 3.01 0.75 -11.29
N GLU A 60 2.46 1.59 -12.15
CA GLU A 60 2.64 3.05 -12.08
C GLU A 60 2.10 3.62 -10.76
N HIS A 61 0.87 3.24 -10.38
CA HIS A 61 0.28 3.70 -9.13
C HIS A 61 1.03 3.19 -7.90
N LEU A 62 1.49 1.92 -7.90
CA LEU A 62 2.33 1.38 -6.83
C LEU A 62 3.61 2.20 -6.67
N ARG A 63 4.36 2.40 -7.75
CA ARG A 63 5.60 3.21 -7.72
C ARG A 63 5.35 4.64 -7.24
N LYS A 64 4.29 5.29 -7.73
CA LYS A 64 3.93 6.65 -7.30
C LYS A 64 3.55 6.68 -5.82
N ALA A 65 2.80 5.70 -5.33
CA ALA A 65 2.42 5.59 -3.93
C ALA A 65 3.64 5.35 -3.02
N GLU A 66 4.49 4.39 -3.38
CA GLU A 66 5.74 4.07 -2.70
C GLU A 66 6.66 5.29 -2.61
N ASN A 67 6.90 5.99 -3.73
CA ASN A 67 7.71 7.20 -3.74
C ASN A 67 7.16 8.28 -2.82
N ARG A 68 5.85 8.55 -2.84
CA ARG A 68 5.24 9.56 -1.96
C ARG A 68 5.36 9.18 -0.49
N ILE A 69 5.19 7.90 -0.14
CA ILE A 69 5.39 7.41 1.23
C ILE A 69 6.85 7.62 1.64
N ILE A 70 7.81 7.17 0.83
CA ILE A 70 9.25 7.29 1.13
C ILE A 70 9.64 8.75 1.25
N SER A 71 9.24 9.63 0.32
CA SER A 71 9.54 11.06 0.40
C SER A 71 8.92 11.69 1.65
N HIS A 72 7.71 11.30 2.05
CA HIS A 72 7.08 11.82 3.25
C HIS A 72 7.81 11.38 4.53
N ILE A 73 8.26 10.13 4.59
CA ILE A 73 9.04 9.61 5.72
C ILE A 73 10.41 10.29 5.78
N VAL A 74 11.13 10.34 4.67
CA VAL A 74 12.49 10.91 4.61
C VAL A 74 12.50 12.42 4.87
N ALA A 75 11.46 13.15 4.50
CA ALA A 75 11.35 14.59 4.82
C ALA A 75 11.25 14.87 6.33
N GLY A 76 10.94 13.86 7.16
CA GLY A 76 10.87 13.98 8.62
C GLY A 76 12.16 13.61 9.36
N TYR A 77 13.23 13.23 8.65
CA TYR A 77 14.56 12.93 9.19
C TYR A 77 15.59 13.92 8.67
#